data_AF-A0A0K3BC20-F1
#
_entry.id   AF-A0A0K3BC20-F1
#
_cell.length_a   1.000
_cell.length_b   1.000
_cell.length_c   1.000
_cell.angle_alpha   90.00
_cell.angle_beta   90.00
_cell.angle_gamma   90.00
#
_symmetry.space_group_name_H-M   'P 1'
#
loop_
_entity.id
_entity.type
_entity.pdbx_description
1 polymer ?
#
loop_
_entity_poly.entity_id
_entity_poly.type
_entity_poly.pdbx_seq_one_letter_code
_entity_poly.pdbx_strand_id
1 'polypeptide(L)' 'MDAQLFTLTKADDSTQIYAWGMQITTADDTEAIVYRRDPVSQRAMFGVHDSAEAALARYGSTHDLALRWEG' A
#
# COMPACT_ATOMS: atom_id res chain seq x y z
N MET A 1 1.63 -18.05 -9.18
CA MET A 1 1.07 -17.07 -8.24
C MET A 1 2.21 -16.65 -7.34
N ASP A 2 2.44 -15.35 -7.26
CA ASP A 2 3.45 -14.73 -6.42
C ASP A 2 2.78 -13.67 -5.54
N ALA A 3 3.32 -13.45 -4.35
CA ALA A 3 2.79 -12.47 -3.42
C ALA A 3 3.95 -11.72 -2.76
N GLN A 4 3.98 -10.41 -2.94
CA GLN A 4 5.03 -9.55 -2.40
C GLN A 4 4.43 -8.51 -1.47
N LEU A 5 4.98 -8.43 -0.26
CA LEU A 5 4.58 -7.45 0.74
C LEU A 5 5.20 -6.09 0.43
N PHE A 6 4.45 -5.04 0.69
CA PHE A 6 4.93 -3.67 0.61
C PHE A 6 4.34 -2.79 1.71
N THR A 7 4.97 -1.66 1.93
CA THR A 7 4.47 -0.57 2.77
C THR A 7 4.42 0.72 1.97
N LEU A 8 3.41 1.54 2.26
CA LEU A 8 3.41 2.95 1.91
C LEU A 8 3.89 3.71 3.13
N THR A 9 5.02 4.41 3.01
CA THR A 9 5.60 5.22 4.09
C THR A 9 5.50 6.69 3.75
N LYS A 10 5.73 7.58 4.72
CA LYS A 10 6.05 8.96 4.38
C LYS A 10 7.30 9.01 3.49
N ALA A 11 7.31 9.94 2.53
CA ALA A 11 8.40 10.05 1.58
C ALA A 11 9.73 10.46 2.25
N ASP A 12 9.66 11.29 3.29
CA ASP A 12 10.81 11.83 4.04
C ASP A 12 11.22 10.97 5.24
N ASP A 13 10.36 10.05 5.69
CA ASP A 13 10.60 9.17 6.84
C ASP A 13 10.02 7.76 6.61
N SER A 14 10.91 6.82 6.28
CA SER A 14 10.52 5.42 6.04
C SER A 14 10.12 4.65 7.29
N THR A 15 10.31 5.22 8.49
CA THR A 15 9.84 4.58 9.74
C THR A 15 8.37 4.85 10.00
N GLN A 16 7.78 5.85 9.35
CA GLN A 16 6.37 6.19 9.45
C GLN A 16 5.55 5.48 8.38
N ILE A 17 5.00 4.32 8.75
CA ILE A 17 4.12 3.55 7.87
C ILE A 17 2.73 4.20 7.85
N TYR A 18 2.26 4.50 6.65
CA TYR A 18 0.91 4.97 6.39
C TYR A 18 -0.06 3.81 6.14
N ALA A 19 0.36 2.83 5.34
CA ALA A 19 -0.42 1.65 5.01
C ALA A 19 0.49 0.45 4.75
N TRP A 20 -0.02 -0.74 5.00
CA TRP A 20 0.57 -2.01 4.62
C TRP A 20 -0.15 -2.56 3.41
N GLY A 21 0.55 -3.29 2.55
CA GLY A 21 -0.06 -3.91 1.39
C GLY A 21 0.60 -5.21 0.98
N MET A 22 -0.11 -5.93 0.11
CA MET A 22 0.37 -7.14 -0.54
C MET A 22 -0.05 -7.06 -2.01
N GLN A 23 0.93 -7.12 -2.91
CA GLN A 23 0.68 -7.30 -4.33
C GLN A 23 0.67 -8.80 -4.64
N ILE A 24 -0.37 -9.25 -5.31
CA ILE A 24 -0.57 -10.62 -5.73
C ILE A 24 -0.50 -10.62 -7.26
N THR A 25 0.42 -11.39 -7.81
CA THR A 25 0.58 -11.54 -9.25
C THR A 25 0.23 -12.98 -9.65
N THR A 26 -0.72 -13.11 -10.58
CA THR A 26 -1.12 -14.38 -11.19
C THR A 26 -0.64 -14.43 -12.65
N ALA A 27 -1.02 -15.47 -13.40
CA ALA A 27 -0.71 -15.52 -14.83
C ALA A 27 -1.52 -14.51 -15.65
N ASP A 28 -2.69 -14.14 -15.15
CA ASP A 28 -3.69 -13.36 -15.89
C ASP A 28 -3.83 -11.92 -15.38
N ASP A 29 -3.41 -11.66 -14.13
CA ASP A 29 -3.67 -10.38 -13.46
C ASP A 29 -2.68 -10.04 -12.33
N THR A 30 -2.68 -8.77 -11.94
CA THR A 30 -2.02 -8.22 -10.75
C THR A 30 -3.03 -7.42 -9.93
N GLU A 31 -3.05 -7.66 -8.63
CA GLU A 31 -3.87 -6.88 -7.69
C GLU A 31 -3.04 -6.53 -6.46
N ALA A 32 -3.31 -5.38 -5.85
CA ALA A 32 -2.75 -4.97 -4.59
C ALA A 32 -3.83 -4.75 -3.54
N ILE A 33 -3.75 -5.52 -2.46
CA ILE A 33 -4.62 -5.36 -1.30
C ILE A 33 -3.89 -4.46 -0.30
N VAL A 34 -4.53 -3.36 0.09
CA VAL A 34 -3.98 -2.40 1.05
C VAL A 34 -4.81 -2.40 2.31
N TYR A 35 -4.14 -2.36 3.45
CA TYR A 35 -4.71 -2.17 4.78
C TYR A 35 -4.08 -0.95 5.45
N ARG A 36 -4.92 -0.13 6.08
CA ARG A 36 -4.48 0.94 6.98
C ARG A 36 -5.40 1.03 8.18
N ARG A 37 -4.88 1.61 9.27
CA ARG A 37 -5.67 2.00 10.42
C ARG A 37 -5.76 3.51 10.45
N ASP A 38 -6.98 4.04 10.43
CA ASP A 38 -7.17 5.48 10.55
C ASP A 38 -6.72 5.95 11.95
N PRO A 39 -5.77 6.90 12.06
CA PRO A 39 -5.20 7.27 13.34
C PRO A 39 -6.20 7.96 14.27
N VAL A 40 -7.23 8.61 13.72
CA VAL A 40 -8.23 9.36 14.49
C VAL A 40 -9.34 8.43 14.99
N SER A 41 -9.99 7.72 14.08
CA SER A 41 -11.14 6.86 14.39
C SER A 41 -10.76 5.44 14.81
N GLN A 42 -9.48 5.07 14.66
CA GLN A 42 -8.95 3.72 14.91
C GLN A 42 -9.62 2.61 14.07
N ARG A 43 -10.42 2.98 13.06
CA ARG A 43 -11.10 2.04 12.18
C ARG A 43 -10.10 1.42 11.21
N ALA A 44 -10.27 0.13 10.98
CA ALA A 44 -9.61 -0.56 9.88
C ALA A 44 -10.21 -0.09 8.55
N MET A 45 -9.35 0.23 7.60
CA MET A 45 -9.72 0.51 6.21
C MET A 45 -8.93 -0.43 5.31
N PHE A 46 -9.58 -0.94 4.28
CA PHE A 46 -8.96 -1.79 3.27
C PHE A 46 -9.39 -1.36 1.87
N GLY A 47 -8.56 -1.64 0.88
CA GLY A 47 -8.81 -1.34 -0.52
C GLY A 47 -8.12 -2.35 -1.43
N VAL A 48 -8.66 -2.51 -2.63
CA VAL A 48 -8.07 -3.31 -3.71
C VAL A 48 -7.74 -2.36 -4.86
N HIS A 49 -6.56 -2.54 -5.45
CA HIS A 49 -6.01 -1.71 -6.52
C HIS A 49 -5.36 -2.60 -7.58
N ASP A 50 -5.17 -2.06 -8.78
CA ASP A 50 -4.56 -2.82 -9.90
C ASP A 50 -3.06 -3.10 -9.68
N SER A 51 -2.39 -2.34 -8.80
CA SER A 51 -0.99 -2.57 -8.40
C SER A 51 -0.62 -1.77 -7.14
N ALA A 52 0.56 -2.03 -6.59
CA ALA A 52 1.13 -1.25 -5.49
C ALA A 52 1.37 0.21 -5.89
N GLU A 53 1.76 0.47 -7.14
CA GLU A 53 1.90 1.82 -7.71
C GLU A 53 0.55 2.51 -7.88
N ALA A 54 -0.50 1.78 -8.29
CA ALA A 54 -1.85 2.33 -8.37
C ALA A 54 -2.37 2.72 -6.97
N ALA A 55 -2.08 1.90 -5.95
CA ALA A 55 -2.34 2.25 -4.56
C ALA A 55 -1.56 3.49 -4.11
N LEU A 56 -0.25 3.56 -4.42
CA LEU A 56 0.58 4.73 -4.15
C LEU A 56 0.00 5.98 -4.82
N ALA A 57 -0.40 5.92 -6.09
CA ALA A 57 -1.00 7.07 -6.77
C ALA A 57 -2.30 7.52 -6.10
N ARG A 58 -3.14 6.57 -5.67
CA ARG A 58 -4.42 6.87 -5.01
C ARG A 58 -4.23 7.60 -3.67
N TYR A 59 -3.36 7.09 -2.81
CA TYR A 59 -3.11 7.68 -1.48
C TYR A 59 -2.13 8.86 -1.53
N GLY A 60 -1.16 8.79 -2.45
CA GLY A 60 -0.15 9.80 -2.72
C GLY A 60 -0.72 11.11 -3.28
N SER A 61 -1.91 11.07 -3.87
CA SER A 61 -2.62 12.28 -4.31
C SER A 61 -2.92 13.28 -3.17
N THR A 62 -3.03 12.78 -1.93
CA THR A 62 -3.34 13.61 -0.76
C THR A 62 -2.16 13.73 0.20
N HIS A 63 -1.19 12.82 0.15
CA HIS A 63 -0.12 12.69 1.11
C HIS A 63 1.21 12.44 0.40
N ASP A 64 2.30 13.00 0.88
CA ASP A 64 3.61 12.70 0.32
C ASP A 64 4.11 11.32 0.79
N LEU A 65 3.98 10.32 -0.08
CA LEU A 65 4.20 8.91 0.25
C LEU A 65 5.23 8.27 -0.69
N ALA A 66 5.88 7.22 -0.21
CA ALA A 66 6.77 6.36 -0.99
C ALA A 66 6.35 4.89 -0.85
N LEU A 67 6.51 4.13 -1.93
CA LEU A 67 6.34 2.68 -1.96
C LEU A 67 7.65 1.98 -1.54
N ARG A 68 7.56 1.03 -0.61
CA ARG A 68 8.68 0.22 -0.14
C ARG A 68 8.30 -1.26 -0.20
N TRP A 69 9.07 -2.05 -0.90
CA TRP A 69 8.92 -3.51 -0.95
C TRP A 69 9.65 -4.15 0.23
N GLU A 70 9.04 -5.15 0.84
CA GLU A 70 9.70 -6.01 1.83
C GLU A 70 10.59 -7.02 1.09
N GLY A 71 11.80 -7.24 1.59
CA GLY A 71 12.82 -8.13 1.01
C GLY A 71 12.95 -9.46 1.74
#